data_AF-A0A7X3Y298-F1
#
_entry.id   AF-A0A7X3Y298-F1
#
_cell.length_a   1.000
_cell.length_b   1.000
_cell.length_c   1.000
_cell.angle_alpha   90.00
_cell.angle_beta   90.00
_cell.angle_gamma   90.00
#
_symmetry.space_group_name_H-M   'P 1'
#
loop_
_entity.id
_entity.type
_entity.pdbx_description
1 polymer ?
#
loop_
_entity_poly.entity_id
_entity_poly.type
_entity_poly.pdbx_seq_one_letter_code
_entity_poly.pdbx_strand_id
1 'polypeptide(L)'
;MKFLREHRLLITTVTPIHIGCGEDYTPTDYVIDENTLFAVDSVAVADGLPQVAHKKLREMLKGTVRDDALKQIQKLFYEQRESLMAKATHYLPVAKGVAHLYEDRIGSVAQRQENGNNVINKLEIERTLYNPISQRPIIPGSSLKGAIRTALLDLINEGRSARLNETNHKLQERLFEYQMGKLEKDPMRLINLADTKEVGGHTKTSEIRFAINRFRRASVQGNRTKAEDKGLYQLLETIPELTLRAYESRLTIQDISQLNQRDTDKLPKAELRWTIQDIACACNQFYLPQLQKELEIVANYVTSDWKSRMCKLIDEVIVPLKESNKGMLLRVGRHSGAEAVTLNGVRNIKNESQPRTFWLAAEEQNASSKMVPFGWLLIEIDPTDDLHSMLEEFTRQSSEADRRWLKSQQDRVKAIQARLRQQEQDEKEKVRRQEQARLAKEKEEQERQAHLASMTEEQRAVEELKSWTEEDRAKQELKPQGRVPCRLNELLNKATDWPIESRVALCDLAENIYRELGMLKGKQGKDRKARIQKLRE
;
A
#
# COMPACT_ATOMS: atom_id res chain seq x y z
N MET A 1 -0.52 50.23 -8.11
CA MET A 1 0.91 49.85 -7.96
C MET A 1 0.99 48.37 -7.65
N LYS A 2 1.84 47.58 -8.32
CA LYS A 2 2.04 46.16 -8.01
C LYS A 2 3.41 45.97 -7.36
N PHE A 3 3.41 45.94 -6.02
CA PHE A 3 4.58 45.60 -5.20
C PHE A 3 4.97 44.11 -5.32
N LEU A 4 4.02 43.26 -5.73
CA LEU A 4 4.23 41.84 -5.98
C LEU A 4 4.01 41.56 -7.47
N ARG A 5 4.98 40.87 -8.07
CA ARG A 5 4.84 40.27 -9.41
C ARG A 5 4.66 38.78 -9.23
N GLU A 6 3.52 38.26 -9.65
CA GLU A 6 3.18 36.85 -9.54
C GLU A 6 3.28 36.18 -10.91
N HIS A 7 3.89 35.00 -10.93
CA HIS A 7 4.06 34.16 -12.11
C HIS A 7 3.48 32.78 -11.84
N ARG A 8 2.66 32.30 -12.76
CA ARG A 8 2.11 30.95 -12.73
C ARG A 8 3.14 30.00 -13.31
N LEU A 9 3.43 28.92 -12.58
CA LEU A 9 4.39 27.90 -13.00
C LEU A 9 3.66 26.59 -13.24
N LEU A 10 3.79 26.01 -14.44
CA LEU A 10 3.38 24.62 -14.70
C LEU A 10 4.62 23.75 -14.83
N ILE A 11 4.62 22.61 -14.16
CA ILE A 11 5.80 21.77 -13.97
C ILE A 11 5.55 20.42 -14.61
N THR A 12 6.44 20.06 -15.52
CA THR A 12 6.51 18.75 -16.15
C THR A 12 7.67 17.98 -15.54
N THR A 13 7.40 16.78 -15.03
CA THR A 13 8.47 15.88 -14.60
C THR A 13 9.08 15.23 -15.83
N VAL A 14 10.39 15.39 -16.01
CA VAL A 14 11.11 14.88 -17.18
C VAL A 14 11.64 13.49 -16.89
N THR A 15 12.21 13.30 -15.70
CA THR A 15 12.67 12.00 -15.22
C THR A 15 12.13 11.72 -13.81
N PRO A 16 12.26 10.49 -13.26
CA PRO A 16 11.65 10.18 -11.97
C PRO A 16 12.22 11.08 -10.87
N ILE A 17 11.37 11.54 -9.95
CA ILE A 17 11.77 12.46 -8.89
C ILE A 17 11.44 11.86 -7.53
N HIS A 18 12.41 11.83 -6.63
CA HIS A 18 12.20 11.48 -5.23
C HIS A 18 12.68 12.62 -4.34
N ILE A 19 11.80 13.11 -3.47
CA ILE A 19 12.12 14.15 -2.48
C ILE A 19 11.85 13.56 -1.11
N GLY A 20 12.89 13.08 -0.43
CA GLY A 20 12.72 12.37 0.84
C GLY A 20 12.03 13.23 1.91
N CYS A 21 11.06 12.63 2.59
CA CYS A 21 10.34 13.26 3.71
C CYS A 21 10.77 12.74 5.09
N GLY A 22 11.64 11.73 5.13
CA GLY A 22 12.06 11.07 6.37
C GLY A 22 11.09 10.01 6.89
N GLU A 23 10.04 9.69 6.10
CA GLU A 23 9.14 8.58 6.33
C GLU A 23 9.34 7.49 5.30
N ASP A 24 9.14 6.24 5.72
CA ASP A 24 9.27 5.05 4.89
C ASP A 24 7.96 4.25 4.95
N TYR A 25 7.59 3.57 3.87
CA TYR A 25 6.68 2.43 4.01
C TYR A 25 7.46 1.30 4.68
N THR A 26 7.09 0.98 5.91
CA THR A 26 7.64 -0.19 6.59
C THR A 26 6.84 -1.44 6.20
N PRO A 27 7.38 -2.66 6.37
CA PRO A 27 6.69 -3.90 5.97
C PRO A 27 5.36 -4.18 6.68
N THR A 28 4.97 -3.37 7.66
CA THR A 28 3.66 -3.41 8.32
C THR A 28 2.69 -2.37 7.79
N ASP A 29 3.14 -1.48 6.91
CA ASP A 29 2.36 -0.36 6.37
C ASP A 29 1.90 -0.63 4.94
N TYR A 30 2.22 -1.79 4.37
CA TYR A 30 1.79 -2.16 3.04
C TYR A 30 1.78 -3.67 2.80
N VAL A 31 1.06 -4.07 1.76
CA VAL A 31 1.20 -5.38 1.12
C VAL A 31 1.39 -5.18 -0.38
N ILE A 32 2.32 -5.92 -0.98
CA ILE A 32 2.44 -5.97 -2.44
C ILE A 32 1.73 -7.22 -2.93
N ASP A 33 0.91 -7.06 -3.96
CA ASP A 33 0.30 -8.14 -4.70
C ASP A 33 0.36 -7.83 -6.20
N GLU A 34 0.84 -8.78 -6.98
CA GLU A 34 1.28 -8.59 -8.37
C GLU A 34 2.28 -7.42 -8.46
N ASN A 35 1.95 -6.36 -9.17
CA ASN A 35 2.80 -5.17 -9.37
C ASN A 35 2.18 -3.93 -8.73
N THR A 36 1.44 -4.12 -7.65
CA THR A 36 0.76 -3.03 -6.94
C THR A 36 1.03 -3.11 -5.44
N LEU A 37 1.50 -2.01 -4.86
CA LEU A 37 1.60 -1.82 -3.43
C LEU A 37 0.26 -1.28 -2.93
N PHE A 38 -0.31 -1.91 -1.92
CA PHE A 38 -1.49 -1.47 -1.21
C PHE A 38 -1.08 -0.99 0.17
N ALA A 39 -1.14 0.33 0.39
CA ALA A 39 -0.74 0.94 1.65
C ALA A 39 -1.86 0.75 2.69
N VAL A 40 -1.48 0.30 3.89
CA VAL A 40 -2.37 0.05 5.01
C VAL A 40 -1.92 0.85 6.21
N ASP A 41 -2.87 1.48 6.89
CA ASP A 41 -2.60 2.14 8.17
C ASP A 41 -3.05 1.25 9.34
N SER A 42 -2.79 1.72 10.56
CA SER A 42 -3.19 1.00 11.77
C SER A 42 -4.70 0.72 11.86
N VAL A 43 -5.54 1.59 11.27
CA VAL A 43 -7.00 1.41 11.23
C VAL A 43 -7.38 0.31 10.24
N ALA A 44 -6.77 0.31 9.06
CA ALA A 44 -6.93 -0.74 8.06
C ALA A 44 -6.49 -2.11 8.59
N VAL A 45 -5.42 -2.16 9.38
CA VAL A 45 -4.99 -3.40 10.06
C VAL A 45 -6.00 -3.81 11.15
N ALA A 46 -6.49 -2.85 11.94
CA ALA A 46 -7.49 -3.10 12.97
C ALA A 46 -8.81 -3.65 12.40
N ASP A 47 -9.28 -3.09 11.29
CA ASP A 47 -10.54 -3.48 10.67
C ASP A 47 -10.41 -4.63 9.66
N GLY A 48 -9.22 -4.80 9.09
CA GLY A 48 -8.97 -5.74 7.99
C GLY A 48 -8.57 -7.13 8.46
N LEU A 49 -7.93 -7.28 9.63
CA LEU A 49 -7.52 -8.60 10.09
C LEU A 49 -8.68 -9.38 10.73
N PRO A 50 -8.87 -10.67 10.40
CA PRO A 50 -9.80 -11.54 11.12
C PRO A 50 -9.44 -11.67 12.60
N GLN A 51 -10.40 -11.97 13.48
CA GLN A 51 -10.17 -12.07 14.92
C GLN A 51 -9.04 -13.03 15.30
N VAL A 52 -8.93 -14.15 14.57
CA VAL A 52 -7.85 -15.14 14.77
C VAL A 52 -6.48 -14.54 14.43
N ALA A 53 -6.37 -13.79 13.33
CA ALA A 53 -5.14 -13.10 12.94
C ALA A 53 -4.79 -11.98 13.93
N HIS A 54 -5.79 -11.24 14.43
CA HIS A 54 -5.61 -10.24 15.48
C HIS A 54 -5.06 -10.81 16.78
N LYS A 55 -5.53 -12.00 17.18
CA LYS A 55 -5.01 -12.69 18.36
C LYS A 55 -3.54 -13.07 18.15
N LYS A 56 -3.21 -13.66 16.99
CA LYS A 56 -1.82 -13.99 16.63
C LYS A 56 -0.92 -12.76 16.63
N LEU A 57 -1.36 -11.65 16.03
CA LEU A 57 -0.61 -10.40 16.01
C LEU A 57 -0.33 -9.88 17.42
N ARG A 58 -1.35 -9.86 18.29
CA ARG A 58 -1.18 -9.47 19.70
C ARG A 58 -0.23 -10.38 20.46
N GLU A 59 -0.26 -11.69 20.21
CA GLU A 59 0.68 -12.63 20.82
C GLU A 59 2.12 -12.38 20.36
N MET A 60 2.33 -12.12 19.07
CA MET A 60 3.66 -11.77 18.52
C MET A 60 4.21 -10.46 19.09
N LEU A 61 3.35 -9.45 19.30
CA LEU A 61 3.74 -8.16 19.87
C LEU A 61 4.05 -8.21 21.37
N LYS A 62 3.54 -9.20 22.11
CA LYS A 62 3.80 -9.39 23.54
C LYS A 62 5.16 -10.05 23.83
N GLY A 63 5.75 -10.73 22.85
CA GLY A 63 7.07 -11.32 23.00
C GLY A 63 8.17 -10.26 23.10
N THR A 64 9.34 -10.61 23.64
CA THR A 64 10.53 -9.74 23.55
C THR A 64 10.81 -9.48 22.07
N VAL A 65 10.86 -8.22 21.65
CA VAL A 65 11.10 -7.80 20.26
C VAL A 65 12.42 -8.40 19.78
N ARG A 66 12.34 -9.58 19.17
CA ARG A 66 13.43 -10.26 18.49
C ARG A 66 13.19 -10.15 17.00
N ASP A 67 14.27 -10.13 16.25
CA ASP A 67 14.36 -10.15 14.79
C ASP A 67 13.41 -11.15 14.09
N ASP A 68 13.01 -12.22 14.78
CA ASP A 68 12.05 -13.22 14.26
C ASP A 68 10.59 -12.76 14.32
N ALA A 69 10.23 -11.81 15.20
CA ALA A 69 8.88 -11.28 15.32
C ALA A 69 8.48 -10.47 14.07
N LEU A 70 9.39 -9.63 13.54
CA LEU A 70 9.12 -8.85 12.33
C LEU A 70 8.84 -9.76 11.12
N LYS A 71 9.58 -10.85 10.95
CA LYS A 71 9.36 -11.84 9.88
C LYS A 71 8.01 -12.53 10.00
N GLN A 72 7.61 -12.88 11.22
CA GLN A 72 6.31 -13.51 11.45
C GLN A 72 5.16 -12.54 11.18
N ILE A 73 5.32 -11.27 11.56
CA ILE A 73 4.35 -10.21 11.26
C ILE A 73 4.25 -10.01 9.74
N GLN A 74 5.38 -9.86 9.04
CA GLN A 74 5.44 -9.77 7.58
C GLN A 74 4.70 -10.93 6.90
N LYS A 75 4.97 -12.16 7.34
CA LYS A 75 4.31 -13.36 6.83
C LYS A 75 2.80 -13.34 7.10
N LEU A 76 2.38 -12.95 8.31
CA LEU A 76 0.96 -12.82 8.65
C LEU A 76 0.26 -11.80 7.75
N PHE A 77 0.87 -10.64 7.51
CA PHE A 77 0.31 -9.60 6.65
C PHE A 77 0.17 -10.09 5.21
N TYR A 78 1.18 -10.80 4.70
CA TYR A 78 1.13 -11.40 3.38
C TYR A 78 0.07 -12.50 3.24
N GLU A 79 -0.10 -13.35 4.26
CA GLU A 79 -1.16 -14.36 4.31
C GLU A 79 -2.56 -13.73 4.36
N GLN A 80 -2.70 -12.57 5.03
CA GLN A 80 -3.95 -11.83 5.17
C GLN A 80 -4.08 -10.68 4.15
N ARG A 81 -3.28 -10.70 3.07
CA ARG A 81 -3.20 -9.57 2.14
C ARG A 81 -4.53 -9.22 1.48
N GLU A 82 -5.38 -10.18 1.13
CA GLU A 82 -6.70 -9.89 0.54
C GLU A 82 -7.54 -9.00 1.48
N SER A 83 -7.59 -9.34 2.77
CA SER A 83 -8.34 -8.61 3.78
C SER A 83 -7.76 -7.21 4.02
N LEU A 84 -6.43 -7.08 3.99
CA LEU A 84 -5.72 -5.82 4.11
C LEU A 84 -5.90 -4.92 2.86
N MET A 85 -5.83 -5.49 1.66
CA MET A 85 -6.07 -4.80 0.39
C MET A 85 -7.49 -4.20 0.34
N ALA A 86 -8.48 -4.90 0.89
CA ALA A 86 -9.86 -4.42 0.98
C ALA A 86 -10.00 -3.14 1.82
N LYS A 87 -9.03 -2.85 2.70
CA LYS A 87 -8.97 -1.71 3.60
C LYS A 87 -7.83 -0.74 3.27
N ALA A 88 -7.14 -0.93 2.15
CA ALA A 88 -6.02 -0.10 1.76
C ALA A 88 -6.42 1.37 1.62
N THR A 89 -5.55 2.27 2.09
CA THR A 89 -5.76 3.72 2.05
C THR A 89 -5.52 4.28 0.66
N HIS A 90 -4.50 3.76 -0.02
CA HIS A 90 -4.12 4.07 -1.40
C HIS A 90 -3.27 2.93 -1.96
N TYR A 91 -2.98 3.00 -3.26
CA TYR A 91 -2.18 1.99 -3.92
C TYR A 91 -1.32 2.58 -5.03
N LEU A 92 -0.15 1.98 -5.25
CA LEU A 92 0.91 2.49 -6.09
C LEU A 92 1.41 1.41 -7.05
N PRO A 93 1.70 1.72 -8.32
CA PRO A 93 2.43 0.81 -9.19
C PRO A 93 3.82 0.51 -8.62
N VAL A 94 4.22 -0.74 -8.74
CA VAL A 94 5.52 -1.25 -8.26
C VAL A 94 6.26 -1.86 -9.43
N ALA A 95 7.52 -1.45 -9.59
CA ALA A 95 8.43 -2.04 -10.55
C ALA A 95 8.50 -3.57 -10.40
N LYS A 96 8.61 -4.29 -11.52
CA LYS A 96 8.50 -5.77 -11.52
C LYS A 96 9.52 -6.45 -10.62
N GLY A 97 10.77 -5.99 -10.67
CA GLY A 97 11.81 -6.53 -9.81
C GLY A 97 11.59 -6.23 -8.33
N VAL A 98 10.89 -5.14 -7.98
CA VAL A 98 10.57 -4.81 -6.59
C VAL A 98 9.50 -5.77 -6.06
N ALA A 99 8.49 -6.09 -6.87
CA ALA A 99 7.48 -7.08 -6.53
C ALA A 99 8.09 -8.48 -6.34
N HIS A 100 8.93 -8.94 -7.26
CA HIS A 100 9.63 -10.22 -7.12
C HIS A 100 10.54 -10.23 -5.88
N LEU A 101 11.28 -9.15 -5.63
CA LEU A 101 12.11 -9.01 -4.44
C LEU A 101 11.29 -9.13 -3.15
N TYR A 102 10.09 -8.55 -3.13
CA TYR A 102 9.17 -8.65 -2.01
C TYR A 102 8.70 -10.09 -1.82
N GLU A 103 8.22 -10.76 -2.87
CA GLU A 103 7.77 -12.16 -2.83
C GLU A 103 8.88 -13.13 -2.37
N ASP A 104 10.11 -12.94 -2.86
CA ASP A 104 11.25 -13.79 -2.51
C ASP A 104 11.67 -13.65 -1.04
N ARG A 105 11.44 -12.47 -0.44
CA ARG A 105 12.02 -12.13 0.86
C ARG A 105 11.00 -12.02 2.00
N ILE A 106 9.71 -11.97 1.68
CA ILE A 106 8.66 -11.87 2.70
C ILE A 106 8.71 -13.09 3.64
N GLY A 107 8.88 -12.83 4.94
CA GLY A 107 8.96 -13.90 5.95
C GLY A 107 10.26 -14.72 5.95
N SER A 108 11.30 -14.30 5.20
CA SER A 108 12.58 -15.00 5.06
C SER A 108 13.76 -14.24 5.72
N VAL A 109 14.87 -14.94 6.00
CA VAL A 109 16.13 -14.34 6.46
C VAL A 109 16.93 -13.86 5.24
N ALA A 110 17.37 -12.61 5.21
CA ALA A 110 18.03 -12.06 4.03
C ALA A 110 19.50 -12.44 3.89
N GLN A 111 20.23 -12.60 5.01
CA GLN A 111 21.59 -13.16 5.07
C GLN A 111 22.00 -13.41 6.53
N ARG A 112 22.78 -14.46 6.77
CA ARG A 112 23.46 -14.73 8.06
C ARG A 112 24.88 -14.19 7.96
N GLN A 113 25.27 -13.23 8.80
CA GLN A 113 26.67 -12.81 8.86
C GLN A 113 27.52 -13.91 9.52
N GLU A 114 28.81 -13.96 9.18
CA GLU A 114 29.82 -14.85 9.81
C GLU A 114 29.88 -14.66 11.34
N ASN A 115 29.44 -13.50 11.84
CA ASN A 115 29.40 -13.17 13.27
C ASN A 115 28.11 -13.64 13.98
N GLY A 116 27.24 -14.41 13.32
CA GLY A 116 26.00 -14.94 13.89
C GLY A 116 24.80 -13.97 13.91
N ASN A 117 24.99 -12.70 13.53
CA ASN A 117 23.90 -11.72 13.41
C ASN A 117 23.15 -11.89 12.07
N ASN A 118 21.83 -11.91 12.14
CA ASN A 118 20.97 -11.93 10.96
C ASN A 118 20.85 -10.51 10.40
N VAL A 119 21.19 -10.30 9.13
CA VAL A 119 20.75 -9.10 8.41
C VAL A 119 19.32 -9.38 7.97
N ILE A 120 18.36 -8.73 8.62
CA ILE A 120 16.97 -8.77 8.16
C ILE A 120 16.85 -7.82 6.98
N ASN A 121 16.23 -8.29 5.89
CA ASN A 121 15.83 -7.38 4.84
C ASN A 121 14.64 -6.58 5.37
N LYS A 122 14.89 -5.29 5.63
CA LYS A 122 13.85 -4.43 6.17
C LYS A 122 12.74 -4.14 5.16
N LEU A 123 12.96 -4.37 3.85
CA LEU A 123 11.98 -4.08 2.79
C LEU A 123 11.39 -2.65 2.91
N GLU A 124 12.10 -1.73 3.57
CA GLU A 124 11.68 -0.34 3.73
C GLU A 124 11.73 0.35 2.37
N ILE A 125 10.66 1.07 2.05
CA ILE A 125 10.55 1.86 0.82
C ILE A 125 10.49 3.33 1.23
N GLU A 126 11.52 4.10 0.87
CA GLU A 126 11.56 5.51 1.25
C GLU A 126 10.46 6.29 0.53
N ARG A 127 9.65 7.03 1.27
CA ARG A 127 8.54 7.80 0.70
C ARG A 127 9.01 9.15 0.17
N THR A 128 8.45 9.54 -0.97
CA THR A 128 8.59 10.92 -1.45
C THR A 128 7.67 11.83 -0.63
N LEU A 129 8.03 13.11 -0.50
CA LEU A 129 7.21 14.10 0.16
C LEU A 129 5.82 14.13 -0.46
N TYR A 130 4.81 14.07 0.40
CA TYR A 130 3.44 13.85 0.00
C TYR A 130 2.48 14.66 0.88
N ASN A 131 1.26 14.83 0.39
CA ASN A 131 0.16 15.42 1.14
C ASN A 131 -0.48 14.34 2.04
N PRO A 132 -0.51 14.50 3.37
CA PRO A 132 -1.05 13.47 4.27
C PRO A 132 -2.55 13.21 4.09
N ILE A 133 -3.31 14.16 3.53
CA ILE A 133 -4.75 14.02 3.30
C ILE A 133 -5.01 13.29 1.99
N SER A 134 -4.37 13.71 0.89
CA SER A 134 -4.61 13.12 -0.43
C SER A 134 -3.72 11.91 -0.75
N GLN A 135 -2.67 11.68 0.04
CA GLN A 135 -1.62 10.67 -0.21
C GLN A 135 -0.92 10.85 -1.56
N ARG A 136 -0.88 12.09 -2.08
CA ARG A 136 -0.27 12.41 -3.36
C ARG A 136 1.03 13.18 -3.19
N PRO A 137 2.06 12.97 -4.03
CA PRO A 137 3.33 13.66 -3.90
C PRO A 137 3.22 15.19 -3.98
N ILE A 138 4.13 15.87 -3.31
CA ILE A 138 4.32 17.32 -3.36
C ILE A 138 5.78 17.61 -3.68
N ILE A 139 6.03 18.51 -4.64
CA ILE A 139 7.32 19.15 -4.81
C ILE A 139 7.31 20.43 -3.97
N PRO A 140 8.13 20.52 -2.91
CA PRO A 140 8.10 21.69 -2.04
C PRO A 140 8.77 22.88 -2.72
N GLY A 141 8.25 24.08 -2.48
CA GLY A 141 8.80 25.33 -3.00
C GLY A 141 10.23 25.56 -2.54
N SER A 142 10.61 25.01 -1.38
CA SER A 142 11.99 25.01 -0.87
C SER A 142 12.97 24.21 -1.75
N SER A 143 12.56 23.07 -2.31
CA SER A 143 13.39 22.30 -3.26
C SER A 143 13.59 23.05 -4.56
N LEU A 144 12.53 23.65 -5.11
CA LEU A 144 12.61 24.49 -6.32
C LEU A 144 13.50 25.72 -6.06
N LYS A 145 13.29 26.41 -4.93
CA LYS A 145 14.05 27.59 -4.53
C LYS A 145 15.53 27.26 -4.29
N GLY A 146 15.85 26.08 -3.77
CA GLY A 146 17.22 25.61 -3.59
C GLY A 146 17.95 25.37 -4.92
N ALA A 147 17.28 24.78 -5.91
CA ALA A 147 17.83 24.60 -7.25
C ALA A 147 18.07 25.94 -7.94
N ILE A 148 17.08 26.85 -7.89
CA ILE A 148 17.21 28.22 -8.43
C ILE A 148 18.35 28.98 -7.73
N ARG A 149 18.44 28.89 -6.41
CA ARG A 149 19.53 29.52 -5.64
C ARG A 149 20.91 29.04 -6.12
N THR A 150 21.05 27.75 -6.39
CA THR A 150 22.30 27.16 -6.88
C THR A 150 22.68 27.75 -8.24
N ALA A 151 21.72 27.83 -9.18
CA ALA A 151 21.96 28.41 -10.50
C ALA A 151 22.32 29.91 -10.44
N LEU A 152 21.65 30.68 -9.59
CA LEU A 152 21.94 32.11 -9.40
C LEU A 152 23.32 32.34 -8.75
N LEU A 153 23.70 31.52 -7.77
CA LEU A 153 25.04 31.55 -7.19
C LEU A 153 26.10 31.20 -8.25
N ASP A 154 25.83 30.22 -9.12
CA ASP A 154 26.76 29.80 -10.18
C ASP A 154 26.97 30.90 -11.21
N LEU A 155 25.88 31.58 -11.59
CA LEU A 155 25.90 32.73 -12.49
C LEU A 155 26.86 33.81 -11.98
N ILE A 156 26.79 34.18 -10.69
CA ILE A 156 27.67 35.20 -10.10
C ILE A 156 29.10 34.68 -9.93
N ASN A 157 29.25 33.39 -9.62
CA ASN A 157 30.56 32.80 -9.38
C ASN A 157 31.39 32.67 -10.67
N GLU A 158 30.76 32.57 -11.84
CA GLU A 158 31.41 32.54 -13.16
C GLU A 158 32.51 31.46 -13.27
N GLY A 159 32.29 30.30 -12.66
CA GLY A 159 33.25 29.18 -12.68
C GLY A 159 34.52 29.40 -11.84
N ARG A 160 34.59 30.44 -10.99
CA ARG A 160 35.74 30.69 -10.12
C ARG A 160 35.87 29.63 -9.04
N SER A 161 37.11 29.30 -8.67
CA SER A 161 37.37 28.39 -7.56
C SER A 161 37.04 28.99 -6.20
N ALA A 162 36.71 28.13 -5.25
CA ALA A 162 36.54 28.53 -3.85
C ALA A 162 37.82 29.18 -3.32
N ARG A 163 37.68 30.21 -2.47
CA ARG A 163 38.85 30.79 -1.79
C ARG A 163 39.39 29.80 -0.75
N LEU A 164 40.67 29.94 -0.41
CA LEU A 164 41.31 29.08 0.60
C LEU A 164 40.53 29.16 1.93
N ASN A 165 40.18 28.01 2.52
CA ASN A 165 39.39 27.89 3.75
C ASN A 165 37.99 28.56 3.70
N GLU A 166 37.43 28.78 2.51
CA GLU A 166 36.08 29.31 2.34
C GLU A 166 35.04 28.21 2.55
N THR A 167 34.32 28.29 3.67
CA THR A 167 33.16 27.42 3.93
C THR A 167 32.00 27.77 3.00
N ASN A 168 31.06 26.84 2.79
CA ASN A 168 29.86 27.06 1.98
C ASN A 168 29.08 28.34 2.39
N HIS A 169 28.91 28.58 3.69
CA HIS A 169 28.22 29.80 4.16
C HIS A 169 28.94 31.08 3.74
N LYS A 170 30.26 31.15 3.94
CA LYS A 170 31.10 32.30 3.53
C LYS A 170 31.11 32.52 2.02
N LEU A 171 31.11 31.44 1.23
CA LEU A 171 30.99 31.52 -0.23
C LEU A 171 29.68 32.21 -0.63
N GLN A 172 28.56 31.78 -0.04
CA GLN A 172 27.25 32.35 -0.33
C GLN A 172 27.14 33.81 0.16
N GLU A 173 27.62 34.12 1.37
CA GLU A 173 27.68 35.50 1.89
C GLU A 173 28.45 36.42 0.94
N ARG A 174 29.57 35.95 0.39
CA ARG A 174 30.36 36.71 -0.58
C ARG A 174 29.64 36.91 -1.91
N LEU A 175 29.03 35.86 -2.45
CA LEU A 175 28.40 35.91 -3.78
C LEU A 175 27.09 36.71 -3.77
N PHE A 176 26.27 36.53 -2.72
CA PHE A 176 24.99 37.23 -2.58
C PHE A 176 25.09 38.49 -1.71
N GLU A 177 26.28 38.82 -1.24
CA GLU A 177 26.60 40.07 -0.54
C GLU A 177 25.73 40.34 0.70
N TYR A 178 25.54 39.29 1.51
CA TYR A 178 24.80 39.35 2.76
C TYR A 178 25.61 38.75 3.91
N GLN A 179 25.10 38.89 5.14
CA GLN A 179 25.70 38.30 6.33
C GLN A 179 24.74 37.27 6.93
N MET A 180 25.26 36.12 7.36
CA MET A 180 24.52 35.14 8.15
C MET A 180 23.94 35.81 9.39
N GLY A 181 22.67 35.54 9.68
CA GLY A 181 21.91 36.22 10.75
C GLY A 181 21.28 37.56 10.34
N LYS A 182 21.63 38.12 9.17
CA LYS A 182 21.02 39.32 8.57
C LYS A 182 20.45 39.01 7.19
N LEU A 183 19.39 38.22 7.18
CA LEU A 183 18.76 37.69 5.97
C LEU A 183 17.97 38.75 5.18
N GLU A 184 17.78 39.95 5.73
CA GLU A 184 17.14 41.08 5.05
C GLU A 184 17.88 41.52 3.77
N LYS A 185 19.19 41.23 3.70
CA LYS A 185 20.05 41.50 2.54
C LYS A 185 20.15 40.34 1.55
N ASP A 186 19.71 39.14 1.90
CA ASP A 186 19.75 38.01 0.97
C ASP A 186 18.76 38.26 -0.17
N PRO A 187 19.21 38.30 -1.44
CA PRO A 187 18.32 38.55 -2.59
C PRO A 187 17.23 37.49 -2.73
N MET A 188 17.45 36.26 -2.25
CA MET A 188 16.44 35.20 -2.27
C MET A 188 15.25 35.50 -1.36
N ARG A 189 15.30 36.52 -0.47
CA ARG A 189 14.11 36.95 0.29
C ARG A 189 13.04 37.59 -0.60
N LEU A 190 13.44 38.13 -1.75
CA LEU A 190 12.53 38.76 -2.70
C LEU A 190 11.78 37.75 -3.55
N ILE A 191 12.24 36.49 -3.59
CA ILE A 191 11.69 35.42 -4.40
C ILE A 191 10.97 34.43 -3.49
N ASN A 192 9.65 34.35 -3.61
CA ASN A 192 8.83 33.37 -2.90
C ASN A 192 8.33 32.31 -3.87
N LEU A 193 8.42 31.05 -3.46
CA LEU A 193 7.94 29.90 -4.22
C LEU A 193 6.95 29.13 -3.36
N ALA A 194 5.75 28.93 -3.89
CA ALA A 194 4.73 28.11 -3.25
C ALA A 194 5.04 26.62 -3.45
N ASP A 195 4.62 25.80 -2.50
CA ASP A 195 4.58 24.34 -2.70
C ASP A 195 3.65 24.00 -3.87
N THR A 196 3.98 22.93 -4.57
CA THR A 196 3.19 22.53 -5.73
C THR A 196 1.85 21.93 -5.36
N LYS A 197 0.86 22.20 -6.20
CA LYS A 197 -0.40 21.48 -6.24
C LYS A 197 -0.43 20.61 -7.50
N GLU A 198 -0.84 19.36 -7.38
CA GLU A 198 -1.06 18.52 -8.56
C GLU A 198 -2.23 19.07 -9.42
N VAL A 199 -2.04 19.06 -10.73
CA VAL A 199 -3.04 19.45 -11.74
C VAL A 199 -3.05 18.42 -12.89
N GLY A 200 -3.89 18.61 -13.91
CA GLY A 200 -3.91 17.72 -15.09
C GLY A 200 -4.65 16.39 -14.93
N GLY A 201 -5.07 16.03 -13.72
CA GLY A 201 -5.92 14.84 -13.48
C GLY A 201 -5.22 13.51 -13.79
N HIS A 202 -3.90 13.46 -13.57
CA HIS A 202 -3.10 12.26 -13.80
C HIS A 202 -3.53 11.13 -12.85
N THR A 203 -3.60 9.91 -13.39
CA THR A 203 -4.03 8.73 -12.64
C THR A 203 -2.88 8.04 -11.92
N LYS A 204 -1.67 8.16 -12.46
CA LYS A 204 -0.43 7.66 -11.86
C LYS A 204 0.37 8.85 -11.32
N THR A 205 0.38 9.01 -10.00
CA THR A 205 0.97 10.16 -9.32
C THR A 205 2.31 9.82 -8.64
N SER A 206 2.50 8.57 -8.24
CA SER A 206 3.76 8.00 -7.81
C SER A 206 3.90 6.53 -8.22
N GLU A 207 5.14 6.02 -8.16
CA GLU A 207 5.49 4.63 -8.41
C GLU A 207 6.73 4.21 -7.60
N ILE A 208 6.85 2.92 -7.29
CA ILE A 208 8.01 2.39 -6.58
C ILE A 208 9.04 1.87 -7.57
N ARG A 209 10.27 2.38 -7.48
CA ARG A 209 11.42 1.96 -8.31
C ARG A 209 12.65 1.66 -7.46
N PHE A 210 13.59 0.90 -8.03
CA PHE A 210 14.93 0.82 -7.48
C PHE A 210 15.72 2.09 -7.77
N ALA A 211 16.54 2.52 -6.83
CA ALA A 211 17.70 3.37 -7.10
C ALA A 211 18.98 2.53 -7.00
N ILE A 212 19.75 2.50 -8.09
CA ILE A 212 20.97 1.70 -8.21
C ILE A 212 22.14 2.55 -8.70
N ASN A 213 23.33 2.26 -8.18
CA ASN A 213 24.54 3.03 -8.46
C ASN A 213 25.31 2.45 -9.64
N ARG A 214 25.68 3.26 -10.63
CA ARG A 214 26.45 2.87 -11.83
C ARG A 214 27.61 3.82 -12.08
N PHE A 215 28.62 3.38 -12.82
CA PHE A 215 29.74 4.24 -13.25
C PHE A 215 29.34 5.16 -14.43
N ARG A 216 29.78 6.42 -14.41
CA ARG A 216 29.51 7.42 -15.47
C ARG A 216 30.31 7.18 -16.76
N ARG A 217 31.44 6.48 -16.68
CA ARG A 217 32.16 6.02 -17.86
C ARG A 217 31.94 4.54 -17.98
N ALA A 218 31.85 4.03 -19.20
CA ALA A 218 32.04 2.61 -19.45
C ALA A 218 33.39 2.24 -18.83
N SER A 219 33.34 1.68 -17.62
CA SER A 219 34.50 1.09 -17.02
C SER A 219 34.94 0.00 -18.00
N VAL A 220 36.25 -0.09 -18.23
CA VAL A 220 36.87 -1.21 -18.96
C VAL A 220 36.12 -2.48 -18.59
N GLN A 221 35.56 -3.16 -19.59
CA GLN A 221 34.58 -4.25 -19.44
C GLN A 221 34.89 -5.12 -18.21
N GLY A 222 33.94 -5.18 -17.26
CA GLY A 222 34.00 -6.07 -16.10
C GLY A 222 34.11 -5.38 -14.73
N ASN A 223 34.47 -4.10 -14.66
CA ASN A 223 34.52 -3.38 -13.38
C ASN A 223 33.14 -2.97 -12.89
N ARG A 224 32.78 -3.37 -11.67
CA ARG A 224 31.55 -3.02 -10.96
C ARG A 224 31.82 -1.95 -9.90
N THR A 225 30.83 -1.13 -9.58
CA THR A 225 30.98 -0.19 -8.47
C THR A 225 31.06 -0.96 -7.14
N LYS A 226 31.68 -0.39 -6.10
CA LYS A 226 31.64 -1.00 -4.75
C LYS A 226 30.21 -1.21 -4.24
N ALA A 227 29.26 -0.39 -4.71
CA ALA A 227 27.85 -0.54 -4.40
C ALA A 227 27.25 -1.73 -5.15
N GLU A 228 27.57 -1.92 -6.43
CA GLU A 228 27.18 -3.11 -7.20
C GLU A 228 27.74 -4.41 -6.64
N ASP A 229 29.03 -4.44 -6.28
CA ASP A 229 29.68 -5.64 -5.72
C ASP A 229 29.02 -6.07 -4.42
N LYS A 230 28.56 -5.10 -3.63
CA LYS A 230 27.81 -5.31 -2.39
C LYS A 230 26.31 -5.52 -2.60
N GLY A 231 25.83 -5.46 -3.85
CA GLY A 231 24.41 -5.56 -4.18
C GLY A 231 23.56 -4.46 -3.53
N LEU A 232 24.12 -3.28 -3.28
CA LEU A 232 23.42 -2.15 -2.65
C LEU A 232 22.41 -1.53 -3.62
N TYR A 233 21.18 -1.44 -3.16
CA TYR A 233 20.07 -0.74 -3.81
C TYR A 233 19.26 0.02 -2.76
N GLN A 234 18.43 0.93 -3.22
CA GLN A 234 17.39 1.56 -2.40
C GLN A 234 16.03 1.37 -3.09
N LEU A 235 14.97 1.24 -2.31
CA LEU A 235 13.60 1.26 -2.81
C LEU A 235 13.04 2.65 -2.54
N LEU A 236 12.61 3.34 -3.59
CA LEU A 236 12.11 4.71 -3.49
C LEU A 236 10.71 4.80 -4.11
N GLU A 237 9.81 5.48 -3.41
CA GLU A 237 8.65 6.08 -4.03
C GLU A 237 9.09 7.29 -4.86
N THR A 238 8.64 7.35 -6.11
CA THR A 238 9.06 8.36 -7.08
C THR A 238 7.86 8.96 -7.78
N ILE A 239 7.91 10.27 -8.05
CA ILE A 239 7.03 10.92 -9.01
C ILE A 239 7.44 10.41 -10.40
N PRO A 240 6.49 9.95 -11.25
CA PRO A 240 6.81 9.34 -12.53
C PRO A 240 7.50 10.32 -13.48
N GLU A 241 8.26 9.75 -14.43
CA GLU A 241 8.85 10.50 -15.53
C GLU A 241 7.82 10.90 -16.59
N LEU A 242 8.20 11.86 -17.43
CA LEU A 242 7.42 12.34 -18.58
C LEU A 242 5.95 12.67 -18.24
N THR A 243 5.68 13.20 -17.04
CA THR A 243 4.33 13.60 -16.64
C THR A 243 4.14 15.09 -16.93
N LEU A 244 3.48 15.38 -18.05
CA LEU A 244 3.24 16.72 -18.55
C LEU A 244 2.38 17.54 -17.59
N ARG A 245 2.84 18.74 -17.24
CA ARG A 245 2.09 19.71 -16.40
C ARG A 245 1.49 19.04 -15.16
N ALA A 246 2.21 18.08 -14.57
CA ALA A 246 1.78 17.30 -13.41
C ALA A 246 1.47 18.20 -12.21
N TYR A 247 2.17 19.34 -12.11
CA TYR A 247 2.06 20.24 -10.97
C TYR A 247 1.95 21.69 -11.40
N GLU A 248 1.23 22.46 -10.58
CA GLU A 248 1.18 23.92 -10.63
C GLU A 248 1.81 24.50 -9.37
N SER A 249 2.61 25.56 -9.53
CA SER A 249 3.15 26.38 -8.45
C SER A 249 3.00 27.86 -8.79
N ARG A 250 3.32 28.73 -7.83
CA ARG A 250 3.40 30.17 -8.01
C ARG A 250 4.75 30.68 -7.55
N LEU A 251 5.34 31.54 -8.36
CA LEU A 251 6.53 32.31 -8.01
C LEU A 251 6.14 33.78 -7.88
N THR A 252 6.45 34.36 -6.72
CA THR A 252 6.20 35.77 -6.45
C THR A 252 7.52 36.51 -6.25
N ILE A 253 7.74 37.57 -7.02
CA ILE A 253 8.88 38.47 -6.89
C ILE A 253 8.42 39.77 -6.25
N GLN A 254 9.07 40.17 -5.15
CA GLN A 254 8.84 41.45 -4.49
C GLN A 254 9.61 42.56 -5.23
N ASP A 255 8.88 43.54 -5.76
CA ASP A 255 9.45 44.70 -6.43
C ASP A 255 9.72 45.82 -5.41
N ILE A 256 11.00 45.99 -5.09
CA ILE A 256 11.50 47.01 -4.16
C ILE A 256 12.19 48.18 -4.88
N SER A 257 12.05 48.29 -6.20
CA SER A 257 12.74 49.32 -7.01
C SER A 257 12.35 50.75 -6.64
N GLN A 258 11.15 50.95 -6.10
CA GLN A 258 10.60 52.26 -5.74
C GLN A 258 10.82 52.65 -4.26
N LEU A 259 11.53 51.84 -3.47
CA LEU A 259 11.88 52.19 -2.09
C LEU A 259 13.00 53.24 -2.04
N ASN A 260 12.92 54.17 -1.08
CA ASN A 260 13.83 55.31 -0.95
C ASN A 260 15.29 54.87 -0.72
N GLN A 261 16.24 55.65 -1.26
CA GLN A 261 17.70 55.41 -1.12
C GLN A 261 18.20 55.32 0.33
N ARG A 262 17.48 55.89 1.31
CA ARG A 262 17.89 55.82 2.73
C ARG A 262 17.81 54.40 3.33
N ASP A 263 17.08 53.48 2.68
CA ASP A 263 16.94 52.09 3.13
C ASP A 263 17.84 51.11 2.35
N THR A 264 18.66 51.57 1.41
CA THR A 264 19.48 50.69 0.54
C THR A 264 20.46 49.83 1.33
N ASP A 265 20.97 50.33 2.46
CA ASP A 265 21.89 49.59 3.33
C ASP A 265 21.23 48.40 4.04
N LYS A 266 19.90 48.26 3.95
CA LYS A 266 19.11 47.15 4.53
C LYS A 266 18.43 46.28 3.47
N LEU A 267 18.66 46.57 2.20
CA LEU A 267 18.04 45.86 1.08
C LEU A 267 19.08 45.05 0.31
N PRO A 268 18.66 44.00 -0.41
CA PRO A 268 19.54 43.32 -1.36
C PRO A 268 20.06 44.31 -2.41
N LYS A 269 21.31 44.13 -2.82
CA LYS A 269 21.95 44.94 -3.86
C LYS A 269 21.16 44.95 -5.16
N ALA A 270 21.18 46.07 -5.89
CA ALA A 270 20.33 46.25 -7.08
C ALA A 270 20.65 45.25 -8.19
N GLU A 271 21.92 44.95 -8.38
CA GLU A 271 22.45 43.96 -9.34
C GLU A 271 22.09 42.50 -9.00
N LEU A 272 21.63 42.24 -7.77
CA LEU A 272 21.17 40.93 -7.31
C LEU A 272 19.63 40.82 -7.27
N ARG A 273 18.92 41.77 -7.88
CA ARG A 273 17.44 41.75 -7.97
C ARG A 273 17.04 41.23 -9.33
N TRP A 274 16.67 39.95 -9.38
CA TRP A 274 16.35 39.26 -10.62
C TRP A 274 14.88 39.35 -11.01
N THR A 275 14.62 39.50 -12.30
CA THR A 275 13.32 39.23 -12.92
C THR A 275 13.11 37.73 -13.10
N ILE A 276 11.89 37.32 -13.48
CA ILE A 276 11.62 35.91 -13.79
C ILE A 276 12.43 35.43 -15.00
N GLN A 277 12.69 36.30 -15.98
CA GLN A 277 13.51 36.00 -17.14
C GLN A 277 14.98 35.80 -16.76
N ASP A 278 15.52 36.63 -15.86
CA ASP A 278 16.89 36.47 -15.35
C ASP A 278 17.05 35.13 -14.63
N ILE A 279 16.06 34.75 -13.80
CA ILE A 279 16.04 33.46 -13.11
C ILE A 279 16.00 32.31 -14.12
N ALA A 280 15.14 32.39 -15.13
CA ALA A 280 15.02 31.36 -16.15
C ALA A 280 16.32 31.20 -16.95
N CYS A 281 16.94 32.32 -17.34
CA CYS A 281 18.23 32.36 -18.03
C CYS A 281 19.32 31.70 -17.18
N ALA A 282 19.45 32.08 -15.91
CA ALA A 282 20.43 31.51 -14.98
C ALA A 282 20.26 30.00 -14.82
N CYS A 283 19.02 29.54 -14.63
CA CYS A 283 18.71 28.12 -14.49
C CYS A 283 19.07 27.34 -15.77
N ASN A 284 18.68 27.84 -16.93
CA ASN A 284 18.96 27.17 -18.19
C ASN A 284 20.46 27.17 -18.54
N GLN A 285 21.18 28.24 -18.22
CA GLN A 285 22.64 28.31 -18.38
C GLN A 285 23.36 27.26 -17.52
N PHE A 286 22.87 27.03 -16.29
CA PHE A 286 23.46 26.07 -15.38
C PHE A 286 23.05 24.61 -15.70
N TYR A 287 21.78 24.36 -15.93
CA TYR A 287 21.20 23.02 -15.96
C TYR A 287 21.15 22.37 -17.34
N LEU A 288 20.94 23.13 -18.43
CA LEU A 288 20.81 22.53 -19.76
C LEU A 288 22.09 21.81 -20.24
N PRO A 289 23.31 22.40 -20.10
CA PRO A 289 24.54 21.70 -20.47
C PRO A 289 24.76 20.42 -19.64
N GLN A 290 24.33 20.42 -18.38
CA GLN A 290 24.41 19.24 -17.52
C GLN A 290 23.48 18.12 -17.98
N LEU A 291 22.24 18.44 -18.37
CA LEU A 291 21.30 17.47 -18.93
C LEU A 291 21.85 16.86 -20.21
N GLN A 292 22.30 17.68 -21.15
CA GLN A 292 22.84 17.21 -22.43
C GLN A 292 24.03 16.27 -22.22
N LYS A 293 24.98 16.66 -21.36
CA LYS A 293 26.13 15.81 -21.00
C LYS A 293 25.72 14.52 -20.29
N GLU A 294 24.72 14.58 -19.41
CA GLU A 294 24.23 13.38 -18.73
C GLU A 294 23.56 12.43 -19.71
N LEU A 295 22.83 12.92 -20.71
CA LEU A 295 22.21 12.10 -21.76
C LEU A 295 23.22 11.35 -22.62
N GLU A 296 24.36 11.95 -22.93
CA GLU A 296 25.47 11.25 -23.59
C GLU A 296 25.99 10.10 -22.74
N ILE A 297 26.14 10.33 -21.42
CA ILE A 297 26.62 9.33 -20.47
C ILE A 297 25.63 8.19 -20.30
N VAL A 298 24.33 8.50 -20.13
CA VAL A 298 23.29 7.49 -19.87
C VAL A 298 22.84 6.75 -21.12
N ALA A 299 23.30 7.14 -22.31
CA ALA A 299 22.96 6.48 -23.57
C ALA A 299 23.22 4.96 -23.54
N ASN A 300 24.18 4.49 -22.74
CA ASN A 300 24.49 3.06 -22.58
C ASN A 300 23.56 2.32 -21.60
N TYR A 301 22.76 3.05 -20.83
CA TYR A 301 21.91 2.52 -19.77
C TYR A 301 20.41 2.64 -20.07
N VAL A 302 20.01 3.57 -20.93
CA VAL A 302 18.60 3.80 -21.31
C VAL A 302 18.21 2.97 -22.53
N THR A 303 16.91 2.88 -22.83
CA THR A 303 16.45 2.30 -24.11
C THR A 303 16.61 3.29 -25.25
N SER A 304 16.75 2.79 -26.49
CA SER A 304 16.80 3.65 -27.68
C SER A 304 15.53 4.48 -27.86
N ASP A 305 14.36 3.92 -27.53
CA ASP A 305 13.07 4.63 -27.55
C ASP A 305 13.05 5.79 -26.53
N TRP A 306 13.46 5.53 -25.29
CA TRP A 306 13.55 6.58 -24.26
C TRP A 306 14.51 7.69 -24.68
N LYS A 307 15.69 7.34 -25.20
CA LYS A 307 16.67 8.31 -25.69
C LYS A 307 16.08 9.19 -26.80
N SER A 308 15.42 8.58 -27.78
CA SER A 308 14.78 9.29 -28.90
C SER A 308 13.73 10.28 -28.39
N ARG A 309 12.85 9.86 -27.47
CA ARG A 309 11.83 10.72 -26.86
C ARG A 309 12.44 11.89 -26.09
N MET A 310 13.51 11.63 -25.35
CA MET A 310 14.22 12.66 -24.59
C MET A 310 14.94 13.67 -25.48
N CYS A 311 15.58 13.24 -26.56
CA CYS A 311 16.17 14.14 -27.54
C CYS A 311 15.08 15.03 -28.17
N LYS A 312 13.96 14.45 -28.60
CA LYS A 312 12.83 15.23 -29.12
C LYS A 312 12.28 16.24 -28.11
N LEU A 313 12.07 15.83 -26.86
CA LEU A 313 11.62 16.74 -25.80
C LEU A 313 12.57 17.93 -25.62
N ILE A 314 13.89 17.69 -25.69
CA ILE A 314 14.88 18.76 -25.59
C ILE A 314 14.78 19.69 -26.79
N ASP A 315 14.86 19.14 -27.99
CA ASP A 315 15.01 19.92 -29.23
C ASP A 315 13.71 20.65 -29.60
N GLU A 316 12.55 20.01 -29.41
CA GLU A 316 11.25 20.54 -29.82
C GLU A 316 10.56 21.36 -28.73
N VAL A 317 10.94 21.20 -27.45
CA VAL A 317 10.26 21.89 -26.33
C VAL A 317 11.21 22.68 -25.45
N ILE A 318 12.22 22.05 -24.86
CA ILE A 318 13.06 22.70 -23.83
C ILE A 318 13.89 23.83 -24.44
N VAL A 319 14.50 23.60 -25.61
CA VAL A 319 15.31 24.61 -26.30
C VAL A 319 14.46 25.81 -26.74
N PRO A 320 13.30 25.64 -27.42
CA PRO A 320 12.42 26.77 -27.76
C PRO A 320 11.91 27.57 -26.54
N LEU A 321 11.56 26.88 -25.44
CA LEU A 321 11.15 27.53 -24.19
C LEU A 321 12.27 28.36 -23.57
N LYS A 322 13.50 27.86 -23.62
CA LYS A 322 14.69 28.58 -23.19
C LYS A 322 14.92 29.82 -24.05
N GLU A 323 14.91 29.68 -25.38
CA GLU A 323 15.17 30.80 -26.31
C GLU A 323 14.14 31.93 -26.16
N SER A 324 12.89 31.58 -25.84
CA SER A 324 11.83 32.54 -25.55
C SER A 324 11.79 33.04 -24.10
N ASN A 325 12.67 32.56 -23.21
CA ASN A 325 12.64 32.80 -21.76
C ASN A 325 11.28 32.51 -21.11
N LYS A 326 10.51 31.57 -21.67
CA LYS A 326 9.19 31.13 -21.17
C LYS A 326 9.27 29.81 -20.39
N GLY A 327 10.44 29.23 -20.24
CA GLY A 327 10.61 28.07 -19.40
C GLY A 327 12.02 27.94 -18.83
N MET A 328 12.13 27.15 -17.77
CA MET A 328 13.39 26.87 -17.11
C MET A 328 13.51 25.39 -16.75
N LEU A 329 14.69 24.84 -16.93
CA LEU A 329 15.06 23.50 -16.52
C LEU A 329 15.64 23.52 -15.11
N LEU A 330 15.20 22.61 -14.24
CA LEU A 330 15.79 22.39 -12.93
C LEU A 330 16.08 20.91 -12.71
N ARG A 331 16.97 20.65 -11.75
CA ARG A 331 17.15 19.31 -11.19
C ARG A 331 16.96 19.35 -9.68
N VAL A 332 16.04 18.53 -9.17
CA VAL A 332 15.64 18.52 -7.76
C VAL A 332 15.63 17.10 -7.17
N GLY A 333 15.51 17.04 -5.85
CA GLY A 333 15.37 15.78 -5.12
C GLY A 333 16.68 15.06 -4.88
N ARG A 334 16.55 13.89 -4.24
CA ARG A 334 17.65 12.98 -3.96
C ARG A 334 18.20 12.44 -5.28
N HIS A 335 19.48 12.06 -5.29
CA HIS A 335 20.15 11.49 -6.46
C HIS A 335 20.30 12.44 -7.66
N SER A 336 20.01 13.74 -7.48
CA SER A 336 20.35 14.82 -8.42
C SER A 336 21.86 14.95 -8.68
N GLY A 337 22.68 14.32 -7.83
CA GLY A 337 24.13 14.27 -7.95
C GLY A 337 24.79 15.55 -7.44
N ALA A 338 26.06 15.44 -7.03
CA ALA A 338 26.82 16.59 -6.56
C ALA A 338 26.89 17.72 -7.59
N GLU A 339 26.77 17.39 -8.89
CA GLU A 339 26.93 18.37 -9.96
C GLU A 339 25.81 19.42 -10.00
N ALA A 340 24.59 19.00 -9.67
CA ALA A 340 23.41 19.86 -9.70
C ALA A 340 23.21 20.69 -8.42
N VAL A 341 23.98 20.41 -7.36
CA VAL A 341 23.85 21.04 -6.03
C VAL A 341 25.14 21.76 -5.59
N THR A 342 26.13 21.86 -6.46
CA THR A 342 27.39 22.58 -6.20
C THR A 342 27.78 23.44 -7.40
N LEU A 343 28.41 24.58 -7.13
CA LEU A 343 28.82 25.52 -8.16
C LEU A 343 29.98 24.95 -8.99
N ASN A 344 30.00 25.30 -10.27
CA ASN A 344 31.12 25.08 -11.17
C ASN A 344 32.37 25.81 -10.64
N GLY A 345 33.54 25.16 -10.79
CA GLY A 345 34.82 25.67 -10.31
C GLY A 345 35.07 25.52 -8.79
N VAL A 346 34.03 25.45 -7.97
CA VAL A 346 34.11 25.30 -6.50
C VAL A 346 34.28 23.84 -6.07
N ARG A 347 33.74 22.91 -6.86
CA ARG A 347 33.69 21.49 -6.52
C ARG A 347 35.09 20.87 -6.42
N ASN A 348 35.39 20.28 -5.27
CA ASN A 348 36.62 19.50 -5.07
C ASN A 348 36.26 18.02 -4.86
N ILE A 349 36.35 17.22 -5.93
CA ILE A 349 36.26 15.75 -5.85
C ILE A 349 37.69 15.24 -5.82
N LYS A 350 38.04 14.42 -4.81
CA LYS A 350 39.40 13.88 -4.62
C LYS A 350 39.96 13.34 -5.96
N ASN A 351 40.92 14.07 -6.52
CA ASN A 351 41.70 13.77 -7.72
C ASN A 351 40.95 13.71 -9.07
N GLU A 352 39.70 14.16 -9.18
CA GLU A 352 38.95 14.17 -10.45
C GLU A 352 38.06 15.41 -10.62
N SER A 353 37.83 15.82 -11.87
CA SER A 353 36.94 16.95 -12.20
C SER A 353 35.45 16.59 -12.16
N GLN A 354 35.10 15.30 -12.15
CA GLN A 354 33.71 14.81 -12.19
C GLN A 354 33.49 13.58 -11.31
N PRO A 355 32.26 13.35 -10.81
CA PRO A 355 31.96 12.15 -10.03
C PRO A 355 32.08 10.88 -10.88
N ARG A 356 32.66 9.82 -10.32
CA ARG A 356 32.79 8.52 -11.01
C ARG A 356 31.48 7.79 -11.18
N THR A 357 30.55 7.98 -10.26
CA THR A 357 29.31 7.20 -10.16
C THR A 357 28.08 8.10 -10.10
N PHE A 358 26.93 7.51 -10.34
CA PHE A 358 25.64 8.16 -10.24
C PHE A 358 24.55 7.13 -9.97
N TRP A 359 23.41 7.61 -9.47
CA TRP A 359 22.26 6.78 -9.14
C TRP A 359 21.22 6.88 -10.24
N LEU A 360 20.67 5.73 -10.62
CA LEU A 360 19.70 5.58 -11.69
C LEU A 360 18.45 4.88 -11.18
N ALA A 361 17.29 5.29 -11.68
CA ALA A 361 16.01 4.64 -11.45
C ALA A 361 15.92 3.38 -12.32
N ALA A 362 15.49 2.27 -11.75
CA ALA A 362 15.42 0.99 -12.46
C ALA A 362 14.22 0.14 -12.03
N GLU A 363 13.79 -0.72 -12.96
CA GLU A 363 12.74 -1.72 -12.73
C GLU A 363 13.25 -2.96 -11.98
N GLU A 364 14.55 -3.27 -12.09
CA GLU A 364 15.17 -4.50 -11.59
C GLU A 364 16.39 -4.19 -10.72
N GLN A 365 16.61 -4.97 -9.65
CA GLN A 365 17.70 -4.75 -8.68
C GLN A 365 19.09 -4.77 -9.35
N ASN A 366 19.30 -5.70 -10.28
CA ASN A 366 20.57 -5.92 -10.96
C ASN A 366 20.59 -5.38 -12.39
N ALA A 367 19.73 -4.40 -12.70
CA ALA A 367 19.61 -3.85 -14.05
C ALA A 367 20.95 -3.34 -14.60
N SER A 368 21.33 -3.78 -15.79
CA SER A 368 22.48 -3.24 -16.54
C SER A 368 22.04 -2.30 -17.67
N SER A 369 20.74 -2.27 -17.98
CA SER A 369 20.10 -1.44 -18.99
C SER A 369 18.66 -1.11 -18.56
N LYS A 370 17.97 -0.24 -19.32
CA LYS A 370 16.63 0.30 -19.01
C LYS A 370 16.58 1.09 -17.70
N MET A 371 17.58 1.95 -17.48
CA MET A 371 17.70 2.75 -16.26
C MET A 371 17.80 4.23 -16.62
N VAL A 372 17.09 5.08 -15.89
CA VAL A 372 16.92 6.51 -16.22
C VAL A 372 17.41 7.41 -15.07
N PRO A 373 17.96 8.60 -15.34
CA PRO A 373 18.51 9.47 -14.30
C PRO A 373 17.40 10.10 -13.44
N PHE A 374 17.69 10.49 -12.21
CA PHE A 374 16.71 11.14 -11.32
C PHE A 374 16.71 12.67 -11.43
N GLY A 375 15.53 13.25 -11.20
CA GLY A 375 15.36 14.60 -10.66
C GLY A 375 15.12 15.72 -11.66
N TRP A 376 15.05 15.44 -12.97
CA TRP A 376 14.87 16.50 -13.97
C TRP A 376 13.42 16.94 -14.08
N LEU A 377 13.18 18.25 -14.05
CA LEU A 377 11.87 18.85 -14.30
C LEU A 377 11.99 20.09 -15.19
N LEU A 378 10.95 20.32 -15.97
CA LEU A 378 10.76 21.49 -16.82
C LEU A 378 9.66 22.36 -16.22
N ILE A 379 9.92 23.65 -16.08
CA ILE A 379 8.95 24.64 -15.63
C ILE A 379 8.58 25.54 -16.80
N GLU A 380 7.29 25.62 -17.12
CA GLU A 380 6.71 26.63 -18.00
C GLU A 380 6.29 27.85 -17.16
N ILE A 381 6.62 29.04 -17.64
CA ILE A 381 6.39 30.33 -16.97
C ILE A 381 5.24 31.04 -17.69
N ASP A 382 4.18 31.34 -16.96
CA ASP A 382 2.96 31.97 -17.47
C ASP A 382 2.48 31.33 -18.80
N PRO A 383 2.31 29.99 -18.85
CA PRO A 383 2.08 29.28 -20.11
C PRO A 383 0.75 29.68 -20.77
N THR A 384 0.79 29.71 -22.11
CA THR A 384 -0.39 29.78 -22.98
C THR A 384 -0.71 28.40 -23.57
N ASP A 385 -1.88 28.25 -24.19
CA ASP A 385 -2.37 26.95 -24.64
C ASP A 385 -1.63 26.36 -25.86
N ASP A 386 -0.91 27.17 -26.65
CA ASP A 386 -0.28 26.71 -27.91
C ASP A 386 0.79 25.62 -27.72
N LEU A 387 1.51 25.61 -26.61
CA LEU A 387 2.54 24.60 -26.30
C LEU A 387 1.94 23.27 -25.84
N HIS A 388 0.67 23.29 -25.43
CA HIS A 388 -0.01 22.13 -24.84
C HIS A 388 -0.15 21.00 -25.86
N SER A 389 -0.58 21.32 -27.08
CA SER A 389 -0.90 20.34 -28.13
C SER A 389 0.30 19.48 -28.54
N MET A 390 1.49 20.09 -28.63
CA MET A 390 2.72 19.38 -28.97
C MET A 390 3.14 18.42 -27.85
N LEU A 391 3.02 18.86 -26.60
CA LEU A 391 3.39 18.09 -25.41
C LEU A 391 2.41 16.97 -25.06
N GLU A 392 1.12 17.14 -25.34
CA GLU A 392 0.09 16.11 -25.14
C GLU A 392 0.36 14.86 -25.97
N GLU A 393 0.87 15.01 -27.19
CA GLU A 393 1.18 13.87 -28.06
C GLU A 393 2.24 12.95 -27.44
N PHE A 394 3.22 13.51 -26.72
CA PHE A 394 4.26 12.75 -26.02
C PHE A 394 3.74 11.93 -24.83
N THR A 395 2.59 12.29 -24.26
CA THR A 395 2.09 11.72 -22.98
C THR A 395 0.77 10.97 -23.09
N ARG A 396 0.09 11.05 -24.25
CA ARG A 396 -1.23 10.44 -24.50
C ARG A 396 -1.26 8.93 -24.25
N GLN A 397 -0.27 8.20 -24.76
CA GLN A 397 -0.23 6.73 -24.64
C GLN A 397 -0.04 6.26 -23.19
N SER A 398 0.80 6.95 -22.41
CA SER A 398 1.01 6.61 -20.99
C SER A 398 -0.27 6.84 -20.20
N SER A 399 -0.93 7.98 -20.44
CA SER A 399 -2.12 8.40 -19.70
C SER A 399 -3.29 7.42 -19.81
N GLU A 400 -3.49 6.78 -20.96
CA GLU A 400 -4.55 5.77 -21.12
C GLU A 400 -4.25 4.46 -20.40
N ALA A 401 -3.00 4.00 -20.46
CA ALA A 401 -2.56 2.79 -19.76
C ALA A 401 -2.72 2.97 -18.25
N ASP A 402 -2.31 4.14 -17.73
CA ASP A 402 -2.44 4.50 -16.32
C ASP A 402 -3.90 4.56 -15.88
N ARG A 403 -4.81 5.11 -16.70
CA ARG A 403 -6.25 5.13 -16.42
C ARG A 403 -6.84 3.72 -16.37
N ARG A 404 -6.48 2.86 -17.32
CA ARG A 404 -6.91 1.46 -17.35
C ARG A 404 -6.41 0.69 -16.12
N TRP A 405 -5.14 0.89 -15.75
CA TRP A 405 -4.56 0.31 -14.56
C TRP A 405 -5.30 0.78 -13.30
N LEU A 406 -5.51 2.09 -13.12
CA LEU A 406 -6.20 2.64 -11.96
C LEU A 406 -7.60 2.05 -11.80
N LYS A 407 -8.36 1.99 -12.90
CA LYS A 407 -9.71 1.39 -12.91
C LYS A 407 -9.68 -0.09 -12.53
N SER A 408 -8.73 -0.85 -13.10
CA SER A 408 -8.55 -2.27 -12.75
C SER A 408 -8.32 -2.47 -11.25
N GLN A 409 -7.46 -1.65 -10.63
CA GLN A 409 -7.21 -1.74 -9.19
C GLN A 409 -8.45 -1.35 -8.35
N GLN A 410 -9.22 -0.34 -8.76
CA GLN A 410 -10.48 0.01 -8.08
C GLN A 410 -11.50 -1.12 -8.13
N ASP A 411 -11.67 -1.73 -9.30
CA ASP A 411 -12.59 -2.84 -9.50
C ASP A 411 -12.14 -4.08 -8.71
N ARG A 412 -10.81 -4.31 -8.66
CA ARG A 412 -10.20 -5.39 -7.85
C ARG A 412 -10.47 -5.22 -6.36
N VAL A 413 -10.22 -4.03 -5.79
CA VAL A 413 -10.51 -3.75 -4.37
C VAL A 413 -11.99 -3.90 -4.06
N LYS A 414 -12.88 -3.39 -4.93
CA LYS A 414 -14.33 -3.56 -4.77
C LYS A 414 -14.77 -5.02 -4.80
N ALA A 415 -14.22 -5.81 -5.71
CA ALA A 415 -14.51 -7.24 -5.80
C ALA A 415 -14.09 -7.99 -4.52
N ILE A 416 -12.91 -7.68 -3.97
CA ILE A 416 -12.44 -8.25 -2.72
C ILE A 416 -13.36 -7.83 -1.55
N GLN A 417 -13.71 -6.55 -1.46
CA GLN A 417 -14.66 -6.06 -0.44
C GLN A 417 -16.02 -6.76 -0.51
N ALA A 418 -16.55 -6.97 -1.71
CA ALA A 418 -17.82 -7.68 -1.90
C ALA A 418 -17.72 -9.15 -1.45
N ARG A 419 -16.62 -9.84 -1.81
CA ARG A 419 -16.36 -11.23 -1.42
C ARG A 419 -16.24 -11.38 0.10
N LEU A 420 -15.50 -10.50 0.76
CA LEU A 420 -15.33 -10.53 2.22
C LEU A 420 -16.66 -10.26 2.94
N ARG A 421 -17.47 -9.30 2.47
CA ARG A 421 -18.81 -9.06 3.02
C ARG A 421 -19.72 -10.27 2.89
N GLN A 422 -19.67 -10.99 1.76
CA GLN A 422 -20.44 -12.21 1.57
C GLN A 422 -19.99 -13.30 2.56
N GLN A 423 -18.68 -13.49 2.72
CA GLN A 423 -18.15 -14.46 3.68
C GLN A 423 -18.58 -14.15 5.12
N GLU A 424 -18.53 -12.89 5.54
CA GLU A 424 -18.99 -12.47 6.87
C GLU A 424 -20.50 -12.72 7.06
N GLN A 425 -21.31 -12.50 6.01
CA GLN A 425 -22.75 -12.76 6.05
C GLN A 425 -23.04 -14.26 6.15
N ASP A 426 -22.35 -15.08 5.36
CA ASP A 426 -22.49 -16.53 5.36
C ASP A 426 -22.06 -17.12 6.72
N GLU A 427 -20.99 -16.61 7.33
CA GLU A 427 -20.55 -17.02 8.67
C GLU A 427 -21.56 -16.65 9.75
N LYS A 428 -22.06 -15.41 9.73
CA LYS A 428 -23.12 -14.97 10.66
C LYS A 428 -24.39 -15.79 10.50
N GLU A 429 -24.76 -16.13 9.28
CA GLU A 429 -25.93 -16.96 9.02
C GLU A 429 -25.71 -18.40 9.52
N LYS A 430 -24.53 -18.99 9.30
CA LYS A 430 -24.18 -20.30 9.84
C LYS A 430 -24.24 -20.33 11.37
N VAL A 431 -23.68 -19.33 12.04
CA VAL A 431 -23.74 -19.21 13.51
C VAL A 431 -25.19 -19.08 13.97
N ARG A 432 -25.99 -18.21 13.33
CA ARG A 432 -27.41 -18.06 13.64
C ARG A 432 -28.20 -19.36 13.45
N ARG A 433 -27.95 -20.09 12.37
CA ARG A 433 -28.58 -21.40 12.10
C ARG A 433 -28.19 -22.44 13.14
N GLN A 434 -26.92 -22.48 13.56
CA GLN A 434 -26.44 -23.38 14.61
C GLN A 434 -27.07 -23.05 15.97
N GLU A 435 -27.18 -21.77 16.32
CA GLU A 435 -27.82 -21.33 17.56
C GLU A 435 -29.32 -21.63 17.56
N GLN A 436 -30.02 -21.36 16.45
CA GLN A 436 -31.43 -21.73 16.30
C GLN A 436 -31.66 -23.24 16.39
N ALA A 437 -30.79 -24.05 15.78
CA ALA A 437 -30.85 -25.50 15.89
C ALA A 437 -30.58 -25.99 17.33
N ARG A 438 -29.67 -25.34 18.06
CA ARG A 438 -29.43 -25.64 19.48
C ARG A 438 -30.65 -25.32 20.34
N LEU A 439 -31.22 -24.12 20.18
CA LEU A 439 -32.41 -23.69 20.91
C LEU A 439 -33.63 -24.57 20.59
N ALA A 440 -33.79 -24.99 19.33
CA ALA A 440 -34.85 -25.92 18.93
C ALA A 440 -34.69 -27.29 19.60
N LYS A 441 -33.47 -27.84 19.65
CA LYS A 441 -33.19 -29.09 20.37
C LYS A 441 -33.42 -28.97 21.88
N GLU A 442 -32.99 -27.88 22.49
CA GLU A 442 -33.22 -27.61 23.91
C GLU A 442 -34.73 -27.49 24.21
N LYS A 443 -35.48 -26.81 23.35
CA LYS A 443 -36.94 -26.70 23.48
C LYS A 443 -37.64 -28.05 23.28
N GLU A 444 -37.24 -28.84 22.29
CA GLU A 444 -37.78 -30.17 22.07
C GLU A 444 -37.50 -31.09 23.28
N GLU A 445 -36.29 -31.04 23.83
CA GLU A 445 -35.93 -31.79 25.03
C GLU A 445 -36.73 -31.30 26.26
N GLN A 446 -36.91 -29.99 26.43
CA GLN A 446 -37.75 -29.44 27.49
C GLN A 446 -39.22 -29.82 27.33
N GLU A 447 -39.76 -29.82 26.12
CA GLU A 447 -41.13 -30.27 25.83
C GLU A 447 -41.28 -31.76 26.11
N ARG A 448 -40.30 -32.60 25.73
CA ARG A 448 -40.27 -34.03 26.08
C ARG A 448 -40.21 -34.23 27.59
N GLN A 449 -39.36 -33.49 28.30
CA GLN A 449 -39.24 -33.57 29.75
C GLN A 449 -40.50 -33.07 30.47
N ALA A 450 -41.11 -31.98 30.02
CA ALA A 450 -42.37 -31.47 30.55
C ALA A 450 -43.52 -32.46 30.29
N HIS A 451 -43.56 -33.05 29.10
CA HIS A 451 -44.53 -34.09 28.75
C HIS A 451 -44.38 -35.32 29.66
N LEU A 452 -43.16 -35.82 29.83
CA LEU A 452 -42.83 -36.91 30.76
C LEU A 452 -43.17 -36.53 32.22
N ALA A 453 -42.87 -35.30 32.64
CA ALA A 453 -43.16 -34.82 34.00
C ALA A 453 -44.66 -34.73 34.28
N SER A 454 -45.46 -34.35 33.28
CA SER A 454 -46.93 -34.26 33.36
C SER A 454 -47.65 -35.61 33.35
N MET A 455 -46.96 -36.68 32.93
CA MET A 455 -47.52 -38.03 32.95
C MET A 455 -47.55 -38.62 34.36
N THR A 456 -48.67 -39.27 34.67
CA THR A 456 -48.81 -40.16 35.84
C THR A 456 -47.86 -41.36 35.73
N GLU A 457 -47.55 -42.04 36.85
CA GLU A 457 -46.62 -43.18 36.85
C GLU A 457 -47.05 -44.30 35.87
N GLU A 458 -48.36 -44.49 35.73
CA GLU A 458 -48.97 -45.46 34.81
C GLU A 458 -48.77 -45.05 33.35
N GLN A 459 -48.97 -43.76 33.01
CA GLN A 459 -48.76 -43.25 31.66
C GLN A 459 -47.28 -43.31 31.24
N ARG A 460 -46.35 -43.03 32.17
CA ARG A 460 -44.91 -43.18 31.93
C ARG A 460 -44.53 -44.63 31.63
N ALA A 461 -45.13 -45.60 32.31
CA ALA A 461 -44.87 -47.02 32.08
C ALA A 461 -45.34 -47.49 30.68
N VAL A 462 -46.46 -46.95 30.18
CA VAL A 462 -46.94 -47.23 28.81
C VAL A 462 -46.02 -46.59 27.76
N GLU A 463 -45.62 -45.34 27.95
CA GLU A 463 -44.74 -44.64 26.99
C GLU A 463 -43.30 -45.22 27.01
N GLU A 464 -42.80 -45.67 28.16
CA GLU A 464 -41.54 -46.43 28.28
C GLU A 464 -41.61 -47.74 27.47
N LEU A 465 -42.70 -48.50 27.62
CA LEU A 465 -42.87 -49.74 26.86
C LEU A 465 -42.93 -49.47 25.35
N LYS A 466 -43.58 -48.38 24.95
CA LYS A 466 -43.68 -47.94 23.55
C LYS A 466 -42.33 -47.55 22.99
N SER A 467 -41.52 -46.77 23.72
CA SER A 467 -40.17 -46.39 23.29
C SER A 467 -39.25 -47.61 23.17
N TRP A 468 -39.30 -48.56 24.11
CA TRP A 468 -38.55 -49.82 24.02
C TRP A 468 -38.98 -50.65 22.81
N THR A 469 -40.27 -50.64 22.47
CA THR A 469 -40.79 -51.33 21.28
C THR A 469 -40.24 -50.71 20.01
N GLU A 470 -40.22 -49.38 19.91
CA GLU A 470 -39.69 -48.66 18.75
C GLU A 470 -38.17 -48.86 18.61
N GLU A 471 -37.41 -48.83 19.72
CA GLU A 471 -35.98 -49.13 19.73
C GLU A 471 -35.68 -50.57 19.26
N ASP A 472 -36.35 -51.56 19.84
CA ASP A 472 -36.15 -52.97 19.48
C ASP A 472 -36.60 -53.23 18.04
N ARG A 473 -37.62 -52.53 17.55
CA ARG A 473 -38.05 -52.58 16.15
C ARG A 473 -36.99 -51.99 15.23
N ALA A 474 -36.43 -50.83 15.55
CA ALA A 474 -35.39 -50.17 14.75
C ALA A 474 -34.10 -51.00 14.67
N LYS A 475 -33.73 -51.70 15.75
CA LYS A 475 -32.57 -52.61 15.80
C LYS A 475 -32.85 -54.01 15.25
N GLN A 476 -34.09 -54.30 14.83
CA GLN A 476 -34.55 -55.64 14.41
C GLN A 476 -34.39 -56.73 15.50
N GLU A 477 -34.51 -56.33 16.77
CA GLU A 477 -34.38 -57.18 17.96
C GLU A 477 -35.72 -57.51 18.64
N LEU A 478 -36.84 -56.96 18.14
CA LEU A 478 -38.17 -57.23 18.65
C LEU A 478 -38.54 -58.71 18.45
N LYS A 479 -38.41 -59.50 19.51
CA LYS A 479 -38.60 -60.97 19.49
C LYS A 479 -39.59 -61.42 20.58
N PRO A 480 -40.30 -62.56 20.40
CA PRO A 480 -41.31 -63.05 21.34
C PRO A 480 -40.83 -63.31 22.78
N GLN A 481 -39.53 -63.54 22.98
CA GLN A 481 -38.88 -63.76 24.28
C GLN A 481 -37.94 -62.61 24.68
N GLY A 482 -38.11 -61.43 24.08
CA GLY A 482 -37.29 -60.24 24.36
C GLY A 482 -37.77 -59.42 25.57
N ARG A 483 -37.07 -58.31 25.84
CA ARG A 483 -37.38 -57.39 26.94
C ARG A 483 -38.78 -56.77 26.83
N VAL A 484 -39.21 -56.43 25.61
CA VAL A 484 -40.51 -55.77 25.34
C VAL A 484 -41.71 -56.66 25.72
N PRO A 485 -41.85 -57.92 25.23
CA PRO A 485 -42.95 -58.79 25.67
C PRO A 485 -42.92 -59.15 27.16
N CYS A 486 -41.73 -59.24 27.76
CA CYS A 486 -41.59 -59.49 29.20
C CYS A 486 -42.19 -58.33 30.01
N ARG A 487 -41.72 -57.10 29.73
CA ARG A 487 -42.21 -55.87 30.36
C ARG A 487 -43.70 -55.64 30.11
N LEU A 488 -44.18 -55.91 28.89
CA LEU A 488 -45.60 -55.82 28.56
C LEU A 488 -46.45 -56.75 29.43
N ASN A 489 -46.02 -58.00 29.65
CA ASN A 489 -46.75 -58.93 30.52
C ASN A 489 -46.74 -58.49 31.99
N GLU A 490 -45.64 -57.90 32.48
CA GLU A 490 -45.57 -57.31 33.82
C GLU A 490 -46.55 -56.16 33.98
N LEU A 491 -46.59 -55.23 33.03
CA LEU A 491 -47.50 -54.08 33.07
C LEU A 491 -48.96 -54.55 32.99
N LEU A 492 -49.29 -55.48 32.10
CA LEU A 492 -50.63 -56.08 32.03
C LEU A 492 -51.03 -56.83 33.32
N ASN A 493 -50.09 -57.22 34.19
CA ASN A 493 -50.42 -57.85 35.49
C ASN A 493 -50.75 -56.78 36.54
N LYS A 494 -50.08 -55.63 36.48
CA LYS A 494 -50.25 -54.52 37.42
C LYS A 494 -51.38 -53.56 37.04
N ALA A 495 -51.80 -53.57 35.78
CA ALA A 495 -52.73 -52.60 35.21
C ALA A 495 -54.19 -52.75 35.66
N THR A 496 -54.52 -53.68 36.56
CA THR A 496 -55.92 -53.90 37.01
C THR A 496 -56.48 -52.69 37.75
N ASP A 497 -55.65 -52.01 38.54
CA ASP A 497 -56.06 -50.83 39.35
C ASP A 497 -55.72 -49.49 38.67
N TRP A 498 -55.31 -49.51 37.40
CA TRP A 498 -54.91 -48.30 36.68
C TRP A 498 -56.13 -47.48 36.22
N PRO A 499 -55.97 -46.15 36.06
CA PRO A 499 -56.98 -45.31 35.42
C PRO A 499 -57.38 -45.86 34.06
N ILE A 500 -58.68 -45.78 33.72
CA ILE A 500 -59.24 -46.42 32.53
C ILE A 500 -58.53 -45.98 31.23
N GLU A 501 -58.13 -44.71 31.15
CA GLU A 501 -57.38 -44.17 30.01
C GLU A 501 -56.03 -44.86 29.80
N SER A 502 -55.26 -45.08 30.88
CA SER A 502 -53.96 -45.78 30.84
C SER A 502 -54.12 -47.28 30.56
N ARG A 503 -55.21 -47.90 31.02
CA ARG A 503 -55.54 -49.31 30.71
C ARG A 503 -55.83 -49.50 29.23
N VAL A 504 -56.65 -48.63 28.66
CA VAL A 504 -56.98 -48.66 27.22
C VAL A 504 -55.72 -48.45 26.38
N ALA A 505 -54.88 -47.47 26.73
CA ALA A 505 -53.62 -47.21 26.02
C ALA A 505 -52.64 -48.39 26.06
N LEU A 506 -52.48 -49.04 27.22
CA LEU A 506 -51.65 -50.24 27.37
C LEU A 506 -52.21 -51.41 26.55
N CYS A 507 -53.52 -51.60 26.54
CA CYS A 507 -54.19 -52.66 25.78
C CYS A 507 -54.02 -52.48 24.27
N ASP A 508 -54.15 -51.27 23.74
CA ASP A 508 -53.93 -50.97 22.32
C ASP A 508 -52.47 -51.21 21.91
N LEU A 509 -51.52 -50.80 22.74
CA LEU A 509 -50.10 -51.08 22.55
C LEU A 509 -49.81 -52.59 22.58
N ALA A 510 -50.42 -53.31 23.52
CA ALA A 510 -50.28 -54.76 23.67
C ALA A 510 -50.77 -55.52 22.44
N GLU A 511 -51.93 -55.14 21.89
CA GLU A 511 -52.47 -55.76 20.69
C GLU A 511 -51.53 -55.59 19.50
N ASN A 512 -50.98 -54.39 19.31
CA ASN A 512 -50.06 -54.10 18.21
C ASN A 512 -48.75 -54.90 18.34
N ILE A 513 -48.13 -54.89 19.53
CA ILE A 513 -46.90 -55.65 19.81
C ILE A 513 -47.13 -57.16 19.58
N TYR A 514 -48.21 -57.72 20.13
CA TYR A 514 -48.50 -59.14 19.96
C TYR A 514 -48.90 -59.50 18.53
N ARG A 515 -49.51 -58.59 17.77
CA ARG A 515 -49.84 -58.79 16.35
C ARG A 515 -48.57 -58.85 15.51
N GLU A 516 -47.64 -57.91 15.70
CA GLU A 516 -46.35 -57.88 15.01
C GLU A 516 -45.49 -59.11 15.33
N LEU A 517 -45.48 -59.56 16.59
CA LEU A 517 -44.77 -60.76 17.02
C LEU A 517 -45.50 -62.07 16.67
N GLY A 518 -46.66 -62.02 16.02
CA GLY A 518 -47.45 -63.21 15.67
C GLY A 518 -48.03 -63.97 16.87
N MET A 519 -48.06 -63.34 18.05
CA MET A 519 -48.37 -63.93 19.36
C MET A 519 -49.88 -64.02 19.67
N LEU A 520 -50.74 -63.64 18.72
CA LEU A 520 -52.21 -63.64 18.83
C LEU A 520 -52.91 -64.89 18.24
N LYS A 521 -52.14 -65.90 17.80
CA LYS A 521 -52.64 -67.16 17.21
C LYS A 521 -52.58 -68.32 18.21
N GLY A 522 -53.45 -69.31 18.06
CA GLY A 522 -53.49 -70.52 18.92
C GLY A 522 -54.18 -70.31 20.28
N LYS A 523 -54.13 -71.34 21.16
CA LYS A 523 -54.79 -71.34 22.48
C LYS A 523 -54.30 -70.20 23.38
N GLN A 524 -52.97 -70.03 23.50
CA GLN A 524 -52.36 -68.93 24.26
C GLN A 524 -52.66 -67.54 23.67
N GLY A 525 -52.85 -67.44 22.35
CA GLY A 525 -53.26 -66.20 21.68
C GLY A 525 -54.70 -65.79 22.03
N LYS A 526 -55.62 -66.76 22.19
CA LYS A 526 -56.99 -66.49 22.69
C LYS A 526 -56.96 -65.98 24.13
N ASP A 527 -56.12 -66.57 24.99
CA ASP A 527 -55.98 -66.15 26.39
C ASP A 527 -55.44 -64.71 26.51
N ARG A 528 -54.45 -64.33 25.66
CA ARG A 528 -53.94 -62.95 25.60
C ARG A 528 -55.00 -61.95 25.13
N LYS A 529 -55.81 -62.29 24.12
CA LYS A 529 -56.92 -61.44 23.67
C LYS A 529 -57.99 -61.27 24.74
N ALA A 530 -58.37 -62.35 25.41
CA ALA A 530 -59.34 -62.30 26.51
C ALA A 530 -58.84 -61.44 27.67
N ARG A 531 -57.54 -61.52 27.98
CA ARG A 531 -56.91 -60.71 29.03
C ARG A 531 -56.86 -59.23 28.68
N ILE A 532 -56.51 -58.87 27.44
CA ILE A 532 -56.55 -57.48 26.95
C ILE A 532 -57.98 -56.94 27.01
N GLN A 533 -58.96 -57.72 26.54
CA GLN A 533 -60.38 -57.32 26.55
C GLN A 533 -60.88 -57.08 27.98
N LYS A 534 -60.55 -57.97 28.92
CA LYS A 534 -60.93 -57.83 30.34
C LYS A 534 -60.32 -56.62 31.03
N LEU A 535 -59.10 -56.22 30.64
CA LEU A 535 -58.47 -55.01 31.16
C LEU A 535 -59.02 -53.72 30.55
N ARG A 536 -59.71 -53.83 29.41
CA ARG A 536 -60.30 -52.71 28.65
C ARG A 536 -61.70 -52.33 29.14
N GLU A 537 -62.41 -53.29 29.72
CA GLU A 537 -63.66 -53.12 30.49
C GLU A 537 -63.35 -52.56 31.89
#